data_AF-A0A947EVL1-F1
#
_entry.id   AF-A0A947EVL1-F1
#
_cell.length_a   1.000
_cell.length_b   1.000
_cell.length_c   1.000
_cell.angle_alpha   90.00
_cell.angle_beta   90.00
_cell.angle_gamma   90.00
#
_symmetry.space_group_name_H-M   'P 1'
#
loop_
_entity.id
_entity.type
_entity.pdbx_description
1 polymer ?
#
loop_
_entity_poly.entity_id
_entity_poly.type
_entity_poly.pdbx_seq_one_letter_code
_entity_poly.pdbx_strand_id
1 'polypeptide(L)'
;SAATMAMRSAAGMASPGAILNFALTLEYLERNFYQIGVDTNGLIPDQDKDVFALILDHEKSHVDFLAAALGGDAIAEPTFDFTVGNTLDTFTNYDTFLLLSQGFEDTGVRAYKGQAGALAVDGTLLEYALQIHSVEARHASQVRRMRGEKGWITGSGAVGTAIADVYEGEANTVQGGVELAGLFDDFGGTAAITEAFDEPLTMKEVNAIANLFIV
;
A
#
# COMPACT_ATOMS: atom_id res chain seq x y z
N SER A 1 1.15 -23.52 18.05
CA SER A 1 2.17 -22.99 17.11
C SER A 1 1.66 -21.64 16.63
N ALA A 2 2.53 -20.70 16.23
CA ALA A 2 2.07 -19.50 15.49
C ALA A 2 1.23 -19.90 14.26
N ALA A 3 1.44 -21.11 13.73
CA ALA A 3 0.63 -21.77 12.70
C ALA A 3 -0.78 -22.21 13.15
N THR A 4 -1.27 -21.79 14.32
CA THR A 4 -2.60 -22.18 14.85
C THR A 4 -3.46 -21.00 15.27
N MET A 5 -3.01 -19.75 15.07
CA MET A 5 -3.94 -18.62 15.07
C MET A 5 -4.77 -18.69 13.80
N ALA A 6 -5.95 -19.31 13.90
CA ALA A 6 -6.98 -19.15 12.88
C ALA A 6 -7.22 -17.64 12.69
N MET A 7 -6.87 -17.10 11.52
CA MET A 7 -7.46 -15.85 11.06
C MET A 7 -8.96 -15.99 11.23
N ARG A 8 -9.55 -15.17 12.11
CA ARG A 8 -10.91 -15.34 12.62
C ARG A 8 -11.90 -15.55 11.46
N SER A 9 -12.72 -16.58 11.56
CA SER A 9 -13.67 -17.00 10.53
C SER A 9 -14.91 -16.11 10.40
N ALA A 10 -15.24 -15.77 9.15
CA ALA A 10 -16.54 -15.68 8.45
C ALA A 10 -17.70 -14.80 8.97
N ALA A 11 -17.82 -14.46 10.26
CA ALA A 11 -18.93 -13.61 10.73
C ALA A 11 -18.48 -12.16 10.90
N GLY A 12 -18.90 -11.28 9.97
CA GLY A 12 -18.58 -9.84 10.00
C GLY A 12 -17.44 -9.39 9.10
N MET A 13 -16.92 -10.25 8.22
CA MET A 13 -15.96 -9.87 7.18
C MET A 13 -16.67 -9.30 5.95
N ALA A 14 -16.03 -8.36 5.26
CA ALA A 14 -16.53 -7.83 3.99
C ALA A 14 -16.69 -8.95 2.95
N SER A 15 -17.66 -8.81 2.06
CA SER A 15 -17.83 -9.77 0.96
C SER A 15 -16.64 -9.69 -0.01
N PRO A 16 -16.33 -10.75 -0.77
CA PRO A 16 -15.33 -10.71 -1.83
C PRO A 16 -15.49 -9.51 -2.78
N GLY A 17 -16.71 -9.23 -3.24
CA GLY A 17 -16.99 -8.07 -4.09
C GLY A 17 -16.77 -6.72 -3.40
N ALA A 18 -17.04 -6.62 -2.09
CA ALA A 18 -16.74 -5.40 -1.34
C ALA A 18 -15.22 -5.20 -1.16
N ILE A 19 -14.47 -6.29 -0.96
CA ILE A 19 -13.00 -6.28 -0.88
C ILE A 19 -12.40 -5.89 -2.23
N LEU A 20 -12.92 -6.44 -3.33
CA LEU A 20 -12.48 -6.11 -4.68
C LEU A 20 -12.75 -4.64 -5.03
N ASN A 21 -13.93 -4.11 -4.72
CA ASN A 21 -14.23 -2.69 -4.94
C ASN A 21 -13.39 -1.77 -4.04
N PHE A 22 -13.09 -2.21 -2.82
CA PHE A 22 -12.18 -1.52 -1.93
C PHE A 22 -10.76 -1.47 -2.51
N ALA A 23 -10.22 -2.60 -2.98
CA ALA A 23 -8.92 -2.64 -3.67
C ALA A 23 -8.93 -1.76 -4.93
N LEU A 24 -9.98 -1.87 -5.77
CA LEU A 24 -10.13 -1.06 -6.99
C LEU A 24 -10.11 0.45 -6.72
N THR A 25 -10.60 0.88 -5.56
CA THR A 25 -10.53 2.30 -5.16
C THR A 25 -9.07 2.77 -4.99
N LEU A 26 -8.21 1.91 -4.42
CA LEU A 26 -6.79 2.20 -4.22
C LEU A 26 -6.04 2.18 -5.56
N GLU A 27 -6.29 1.17 -6.38
CA GLU A 27 -5.68 1.08 -7.71
C GLU A 27 -6.06 2.28 -8.60
N TYR A 28 -7.31 2.77 -8.50
CA TYR A 28 -7.71 4.00 -9.18
C TYR A 28 -6.91 5.21 -8.66
N LEU A 29 -6.73 5.31 -7.35
CA LEU A 29 -5.96 6.39 -6.72
C LEU A 29 -4.51 6.40 -7.22
N GLU A 30 -3.82 5.26 -7.17
CA GLU A 30 -2.43 5.11 -7.57
C GLU A 30 -2.24 5.35 -9.08
N ARG A 31 -3.07 4.70 -9.91
CA ARG A 31 -3.04 4.90 -11.36
C ARG A 31 -3.25 6.37 -11.73
N ASN A 32 -4.19 7.07 -11.09
CA ASN A 32 -4.47 8.47 -11.39
C ASN A 32 -3.30 9.37 -10.95
N PHE A 33 -2.76 9.13 -9.76
CA PHE A 33 -1.60 9.82 -9.23
C PHE A 33 -0.37 9.70 -10.15
N TYR A 34 -0.03 8.47 -10.55
CA TYR A 34 1.11 8.23 -11.43
C TYR A 34 0.89 8.76 -12.85
N GLN A 35 -0.33 8.69 -13.38
CA GLN A 35 -0.65 9.27 -14.69
C GLN A 35 -0.38 10.78 -14.69
N ILE A 36 -0.89 11.51 -13.69
CA ILE A 36 -0.62 12.95 -13.55
C ILE A 36 0.87 13.21 -13.39
N GLY A 37 1.56 12.44 -12.55
CA GLY A 37 3.00 12.59 -12.32
C GLY A 37 3.84 12.43 -13.58
N VAL A 38 3.58 11.37 -14.36
CA VAL A 38 4.25 11.07 -15.64
C VAL A 38 3.94 12.13 -16.70
N ASP A 39 2.70 12.63 -16.75
CA ASP A 39 2.30 13.67 -17.71
C ASP A 39 2.82 15.07 -17.34
N THR A 40 3.25 15.28 -16.10
CA THR A 40 3.74 16.59 -15.63
C THR A 40 5.18 16.83 -16.06
N ASN A 41 5.35 17.68 -17.08
CA ASN A 41 6.66 18.03 -17.59
C ASN A 41 7.55 18.71 -16.55
N GLY A 42 8.73 18.14 -16.30
CA GLY A 42 9.72 18.68 -15.38
C GLY A 42 9.56 18.25 -13.93
N LEU A 43 8.53 17.47 -13.58
CA LEU A 43 8.37 16.90 -12.25
C LEU A 43 9.36 15.74 -12.01
N ILE A 44 9.30 14.72 -12.86
CA ILE A 44 10.11 13.50 -12.71
C ILE A 44 11.45 13.66 -13.46
N PRO A 45 12.60 13.49 -12.78
CA PRO A 45 13.92 13.49 -13.42
C PRO A 45 14.04 12.40 -14.49
N ASP A 46 14.81 12.65 -15.56
CA ASP A 46 14.91 11.73 -16.70
C ASP A 46 15.33 10.30 -16.31
N GLN A 47 16.20 10.17 -15.32
CA GLN A 47 16.69 8.87 -14.83
C GLN A 47 15.60 8.02 -14.13
N ASP A 48 14.52 8.65 -13.68
CA ASP A 48 13.45 8.05 -12.89
C ASP A 48 12.15 7.84 -13.70
N LYS A 49 12.07 8.39 -14.91
CA LYS A 49 10.88 8.34 -15.76
C LYS A 49 10.45 6.93 -16.12
N ASP A 50 11.40 6.07 -16.53
CA ASP A 50 11.10 4.70 -16.92
C ASP A 50 10.56 3.89 -15.73
N VAL A 51 11.00 4.21 -14.51
CA VAL A 51 10.50 3.56 -13.29
C VAL A 51 9.02 3.92 -13.09
N PHE A 52 8.67 5.21 -13.06
CA PHE A 52 7.28 5.62 -12.83
C PHE A 52 6.34 5.30 -13.99
N ALA A 53 6.83 5.29 -15.24
CA ALA A 53 6.06 4.81 -16.37
C ALA A 53 5.72 3.32 -16.23
N LEU A 54 6.67 2.50 -15.76
CA LEU A 54 6.43 1.08 -15.52
C LEU A 54 5.47 0.84 -14.34
N ILE A 55 5.60 1.61 -13.25
CA ILE A 55 4.67 1.55 -12.12
C ILE A 55 3.25 1.88 -12.61
N LEU A 56 3.08 2.98 -13.34
CA LEU A 56 1.80 3.35 -13.95
C LEU A 56 1.20 2.24 -14.83
N ASP A 57 2.00 1.54 -15.63
CA ASP A 57 1.52 0.44 -16.46
C ASP A 57 1.08 -0.78 -15.62
N HIS A 58 1.72 -1.02 -14.47
CA HIS A 58 1.25 -2.02 -13.51
C HIS A 58 -0.08 -1.60 -12.88
N GLU A 59 -0.23 -0.34 -12.43
CA GLU A 59 -1.50 0.13 -11.85
C GLU A 59 -2.66 0.10 -12.85
N LYS A 60 -2.39 0.41 -14.13
CA LYS A 60 -3.37 0.21 -15.20
C LYS A 60 -3.81 -1.25 -15.28
N SER A 61 -2.85 -2.17 -15.20
CA SER A 61 -3.12 -3.61 -15.28
C SER A 61 -3.90 -4.12 -14.06
N HIS A 62 -3.60 -3.61 -12.86
CA HIS A 62 -4.35 -3.92 -11.64
C HIS A 62 -5.80 -3.42 -11.73
N VAL A 63 -6.01 -2.16 -12.14
CA VAL A 63 -7.35 -1.60 -12.36
C VAL A 63 -8.14 -2.43 -13.37
N ASP A 64 -7.56 -2.70 -14.54
CA ASP A 64 -8.23 -3.46 -15.61
C ASP A 64 -8.62 -4.86 -15.14
N PHE A 65 -7.71 -5.52 -14.40
CA PHE A 65 -7.97 -6.83 -13.80
C PHE A 65 -9.14 -6.79 -12.80
N LEU A 66 -9.11 -5.87 -11.83
CA LEU A 66 -10.14 -5.76 -10.80
C LEU A 66 -11.50 -5.37 -11.40
N ALA A 67 -11.51 -4.40 -12.32
CA ALA A 67 -12.72 -3.98 -13.02
C ALA A 67 -13.32 -5.14 -13.83
N ALA A 68 -12.49 -5.94 -14.51
CA ALA A 68 -12.97 -7.13 -15.22
C ALA A 68 -13.51 -8.22 -14.29
N ALA A 69 -12.87 -8.43 -13.13
CA ALA A 69 -13.32 -9.39 -12.12
C ALA A 69 -14.67 -8.98 -11.49
N LEU A 70 -14.89 -7.69 -11.30
CA LEU A 70 -16.12 -7.11 -10.75
C LEU A 70 -17.24 -6.99 -11.79
N GLY A 71 -16.90 -6.81 -13.07
CA GLY A 71 -17.87 -6.67 -14.15
C GLY A 71 -18.84 -5.50 -13.90
N GLY A 72 -20.15 -5.78 -13.93
CA GLY A 72 -21.17 -4.75 -13.69
C GLY A 72 -21.24 -4.23 -12.25
N ASP A 73 -20.58 -4.91 -11.31
CA ASP A 73 -20.53 -4.53 -9.90
C ASP A 73 -19.31 -3.63 -9.59
N ALA A 74 -18.48 -3.32 -10.59
CA ALA A 74 -17.35 -2.42 -10.44
C ALA A 74 -17.83 -1.01 -10.12
N ILE A 75 -17.26 -0.41 -9.07
CA ILE A 75 -17.54 0.98 -8.72
C ILE A 75 -17.01 1.93 -9.81
N ALA A 76 -17.68 3.08 -9.92
CA ALA A 76 -17.17 4.19 -10.70
C ALA A 76 -15.89 4.74 -10.04
N GLU A 77 -14.94 5.16 -10.87
CA GLU A 77 -13.73 5.83 -10.41
C GLU A 77 -14.06 7.14 -9.68
N PRO A 78 -13.56 7.35 -8.44
CA PRO A 78 -13.69 8.62 -7.73
C PRO A 78 -12.91 9.75 -8.41
N THR A 79 -13.19 11.00 -8.01
CA THR A 79 -12.30 12.13 -8.34
C THR A 79 -11.29 12.28 -7.22
N PHE A 80 -10.05 12.64 -7.57
CA PHE A 80 -8.96 12.76 -6.62
C PHE A 80 -8.39 14.18 -6.54
N ASP A 81 -8.00 14.61 -5.33
CA ASP A 81 -7.20 15.80 -5.05
C ASP A 81 -5.92 15.43 -4.30
N PHE A 82 -4.84 15.25 -5.06
CA PHE A 82 -3.52 14.92 -4.52
C PHE A 82 -2.81 16.10 -3.85
N THR A 83 -3.38 17.31 -3.89
CA THR A 83 -2.84 18.49 -3.20
C THR A 83 -3.44 18.66 -1.81
N VAL A 84 -4.47 17.87 -1.45
CA VAL A 84 -5.22 17.96 -0.19
C VAL A 84 -5.60 19.41 0.09
N GLY A 85 -6.36 20.02 -0.81
CA GLY A 85 -6.76 21.42 -0.73
C GLY A 85 -5.60 22.43 -0.83
N ASN A 86 -4.59 22.16 -1.67
CA ASN A 86 -3.36 22.94 -1.81
C ASN A 86 -2.43 22.96 -0.58
N THR A 87 -2.55 21.98 0.31
CA THR A 87 -1.62 21.83 1.46
C THR A 87 -0.35 21.07 1.09
N LEU A 88 -0.38 20.27 0.02
CA LEU A 88 0.75 19.53 -0.52
C LEU A 88 1.13 20.04 -1.91
N ASP A 89 2.42 20.32 -2.09
CA ASP A 89 3.00 20.67 -3.39
C ASP A 89 3.37 19.40 -4.16
N THR A 90 2.36 18.66 -4.60
CA THR A 90 2.54 17.29 -5.07
C THR A 90 3.16 17.18 -6.46
N PHE A 91 2.74 18.03 -7.40
CA PHE A 91 3.15 17.92 -8.81
C PHE A 91 4.11 19.01 -9.26
N THR A 92 4.61 19.86 -8.35
CA THR A 92 5.72 20.77 -8.67
C THR A 92 6.97 20.52 -7.83
N ASN A 93 6.88 19.64 -6.83
CA ASN A 93 8.00 19.19 -6.02
C ASN A 93 8.15 17.66 -6.08
N TYR A 94 9.27 17.22 -6.64
CA TYR A 94 9.57 15.79 -6.81
C TYR A 94 9.72 15.03 -5.48
N ASP A 95 10.22 15.66 -4.43
CA ASP A 95 10.32 15.02 -3.12
C ASP A 95 8.93 14.77 -2.51
N THR A 96 7.97 15.69 -2.72
CA THR A 96 6.58 15.48 -2.31
C THR A 96 5.93 14.37 -3.14
N PHE A 97 6.19 14.33 -4.46
CA PHE A 97 5.73 13.25 -5.33
C PHE A 97 6.26 11.89 -4.85
N LEU A 98 7.56 11.78 -4.55
CA LEU A 98 8.15 10.57 -3.99
C LEU A 98 7.58 10.23 -2.60
N LEU A 99 7.30 11.26 -1.78
CA LEU A 99 6.68 11.07 -0.47
C LEU A 99 5.32 10.39 -0.59
N LEU A 100 4.45 10.92 -1.45
CA LEU A 100 3.12 10.36 -1.67
C LEU A 100 3.17 9.01 -2.41
N SER A 101 4.07 8.86 -3.39
CA SER A 101 4.30 7.57 -4.07
C SER A 101 4.55 6.47 -3.03
N GLN A 102 5.49 6.69 -2.10
CA GLN A 102 5.77 5.70 -1.05
C GLN A 102 4.55 5.43 -0.16
N GLY A 103 3.80 6.47 0.21
CA GLY A 103 2.63 6.33 1.06
C GLY A 103 1.50 5.55 0.41
N PHE A 104 1.26 5.72 -0.90
CA PHE A 104 0.24 4.97 -1.63
C PHE A 104 0.62 3.50 -1.74
N GLU A 105 1.81 3.21 -2.24
CA GLU A 105 2.32 1.83 -2.37
C GLU A 105 2.31 1.08 -1.04
N ASP A 106 2.73 1.73 0.04
CA ASP A 106 2.66 1.14 1.38
C ASP A 106 1.21 0.93 1.86
N THR A 107 0.31 1.85 1.52
CA THR A 107 -1.12 1.67 1.81
C THR A 107 -1.66 0.46 1.04
N GLY A 108 -1.32 0.29 -0.24
CA GLY A 108 -1.68 -0.86 -1.08
C GLY A 108 -1.20 -2.17 -0.48
N VAL A 109 0.11 -2.31 -0.19
CA VAL A 109 0.71 -3.48 0.48
C VAL A 109 -0.10 -3.88 1.71
N ARG A 110 -0.32 -2.92 2.61
CA ARG A 110 -0.94 -3.17 3.91
C ARG A 110 -2.44 -3.42 3.81
N ALA A 111 -3.12 -2.84 2.81
CA ALA A 111 -4.52 -3.08 2.51
C ALA A 111 -4.77 -4.51 2.01
N TYR A 112 -4.00 -4.97 1.01
CA TYR A 112 -4.11 -6.34 0.50
C TYR A 112 -3.83 -7.38 1.59
N LYS A 113 -2.78 -7.16 2.40
CA LYS A 113 -2.48 -8.03 3.54
C LYS A 113 -3.63 -8.07 4.55
N GLY A 114 -4.22 -6.92 4.87
CA GLY A 114 -5.35 -6.81 5.79
C GLY A 114 -6.59 -7.56 5.34
N GLN A 115 -6.80 -7.74 4.04
CA GLN A 115 -7.95 -8.46 3.50
C GLN A 115 -7.68 -9.94 3.19
N ALA A 116 -6.43 -10.41 3.23
CA ALA A 116 -6.07 -11.79 2.92
C ALA A 116 -6.87 -12.82 3.74
N GLY A 117 -7.11 -12.56 5.03
CA GLY A 117 -7.91 -13.45 5.88
C GLY A 117 -9.39 -13.54 5.45
N ALA A 118 -9.96 -12.44 4.96
CA ALA A 118 -11.33 -12.42 4.44
C ALA A 118 -11.45 -13.09 3.07
N LEU A 119 -10.39 -13.02 2.27
CA LEU A 119 -10.29 -13.67 0.96
C LEU A 119 -9.97 -15.17 1.03
N ALA A 120 -9.54 -15.70 2.18
CA ALA A 120 -9.16 -17.10 2.33
C ALA A 120 -10.28 -18.12 2.04
N VAL A 121 -11.54 -17.67 1.96
CA VAL A 121 -12.69 -18.49 1.53
C VAL A 121 -12.77 -18.69 0.01
N ASP A 122 -12.02 -17.90 -0.76
CA ASP A 122 -11.91 -17.98 -2.22
C ASP A 122 -10.43 -18.03 -2.62
N GLY A 123 -9.93 -19.25 -2.86
CA GLY A 123 -8.51 -19.48 -3.15
C GLY A 123 -8.04 -18.78 -4.42
N THR A 124 -8.89 -18.63 -5.43
CA THR A 124 -8.55 -17.96 -6.69
C THR A 124 -8.39 -16.46 -6.45
N LEU A 125 -9.35 -15.85 -5.75
CA LEU A 125 -9.28 -14.43 -5.44
C LEU A 125 -8.12 -14.12 -4.48
N LEU A 126 -7.87 -14.98 -3.49
CA LEU A 126 -6.70 -14.85 -2.63
C LEU A 126 -5.39 -14.94 -3.42
N GLU A 127 -5.27 -15.85 -4.39
CA GLU A 127 -4.07 -15.96 -5.23
C GLU A 127 -3.80 -14.65 -5.97
N TYR A 128 -4.81 -14.06 -6.60
CA TYR A 128 -4.65 -12.78 -7.30
C TYR A 128 -4.33 -11.62 -6.35
N ALA A 129 -4.99 -11.54 -5.18
CA ALA A 129 -4.68 -10.54 -4.18
C ALA A 129 -3.22 -10.65 -3.69
N LEU A 130 -2.69 -11.87 -3.53
CA LEU A 130 -1.29 -12.09 -3.16
C LEU A 130 -0.31 -11.78 -4.29
N GLN A 131 -0.71 -11.95 -5.55
CA GLN A 131 0.09 -11.53 -6.69
C GLN A 131 0.27 -10.01 -6.69
N ILE A 132 -0.83 -9.25 -6.60
CA ILE A 132 -0.80 -7.77 -6.56
C ILE A 132 -0.01 -7.32 -5.33
N HIS A 133 -0.34 -7.81 -4.12
CA HIS A 133 0.39 -7.48 -2.89
C HIS A 133 1.92 -7.57 -3.01
N SER A 134 2.43 -8.59 -3.71
CA SER A 134 3.87 -8.76 -3.91
C SER A 134 4.49 -7.78 -4.90
N VAL A 135 3.69 -7.25 -5.84
CA VAL A 135 4.10 -6.20 -6.79
C VAL A 135 4.12 -4.85 -6.09
N GLU A 136 3.06 -4.49 -5.37
CA GLU A 136 2.98 -3.30 -4.49
C GLU A 136 4.21 -3.20 -3.58
N ALA A 137 4.61 -4.32 -2.95
CA ALA A 137 5.77 -4.34 -2.06
C ALA A 137 7.09 -4.04 -2.80
N ARG A 138 7.21 -4.42 -4.08
CA ARG A 138 8.39 -4.09 -4.91
C ARG A 138 8.39 -2.62 -5.32
N HIS A 139 7.23 -2.07 -5.66
CA HIS A 139 7.07 -0.66 -5.97
C HIS A 139 7.40 0.20 -4.74
N ALA A 140 6.82 -0.12 -3.59
CA ALA A 140 7.09 0.54 -2.32
C ALA A 140 8.59 0.48 -1.95
N SER A 141 9.25 -0.66 -2.19
CA SER A 141 10.69 -0.80 -1.98
C SER A 141 11.48 0.06 -2.96
N GLN A 142 11.12 0.05 -4.25
CA GLN A 142 11.77 0.85 -5.30
C GLN A 142 11.70 2.35 -4.99
N VAL A 143 10.53 2.87 -4.64
CA VAL A 143 10.34 4.29 -4.30
C VAL A 143 11.18 4.69 -3.08
N ARG A 144 11.21 3.87 -2.02
CA ARG A 144 12.10 4.11 -0.87
C ARG A 144 13.56 4.23 -1.27
N ARG A 145 14.03 3.33 -2.14
CA ARG A 145 15.42 3.37 -2.63
C ARG A 145 15.71 4.65 -3.41
N MET A 146 14.75 5.15 -4.17
CA MET A 146 14.86 6.44 -4.89
C MET A 146 14.91 7.63 -3.93
N ARG A 147 14.24 7.52 -2.77
CA ARG A 147 14.32 8.49 -1.66
C ARG A 147 15.59 8.35 -0.80
N GLY A 148 16.49 7.44 -1.13
CA GLY A 148 17.70 7.16 -0.35
C GLY A 148 17.44 6.39 0.96
N GLU A 149 16.26 5.80 1.11
CA GLU A 149 15.85 5.05 2.29
C GLU A 149 16.22 3.55 2.16
N LYS A 150 16.01 2.79 3.25
CA LYS A 150 16.06 1.32 3.19
C LYS A 150 14.86 0.80 2.40
N GLY A 151 14.97 -0.38 1.78
CA GLY A 151 13.86 -0.95 1.00
C GLY A 151 12.72 -1.53 1.84
N TRP A 152 12.72 -1.30 3.16
CA TRP A 152 11.83 -1.87 4.16
C TRP A 152 11.60 -0.85 5.29
N ILE A 153 10.56 -1.08 6.11
CA ILE A 153 10.13 -0.16 7.16
C ILE A 153 10.94 -0.42 8.44
N THR A 154 11.48 0.64 9.05
CA THR A 154 12.15 0.54 10.35
C THR A 154 11.29 1.24 11.42
N GLY A 155 10.92 0.53 12.48
CA GLY A 155 10.06 1.08 13.54
C GLY A 155 8.73 1.58 12.98
N SER A 156 8.32 2.79 13.34
CA SER A 156 7.10 3.42 12.79
C SER A 156 7.29 4.10 11.43
N GLY A 157 8.40 3.82 10.73
CA GLY A 157 8.77 4.56 9.51
C GLY A 157 9.27 5.99 9.81
N ALA A 158 10.26 6.46 9.08
CA ALA A 158 10.74 7.84 9.16
C ALA A 158 10.17 8.65 8.00
N VAL A 159 8.86 8.91 8.06
CA VAL A 159 8.12 9.55 6.96
C VAL A 159 7.47 10.86 7.37
N GLY A 160 7.26 11.74 6.39
CA GLY A 160 6.57 13.01 6.59
C GLY A 160 5.16 12.82 7.13
N THR A 161 4.64 13.84 7.81
CA THR A 161 3.34 13.80 8.50
C THR A 161 2.15 13.50 7.58
N ALA A 162 2.28 13.74 6.28
CA ALA A 162 1.21 13.53 5.30
C ALA A 162 0.81 12.06 5.13
N ILE A 163 1.70 11.11 5.47
CA ILE A 163 1.47 9.66 5.31
C ILE A 163 1.76 8.89 6.60
N ALA A 164 1.83 9.57 7.75
CA ALA A 164 2.21 8.92 9.01
C ALA A 164 1.27 7.78 9.41
N ASP A 165 -0.03 7.94 9.14
CA ASP A 165 -1.06 6.94 9.43
C ASP A 165 -0.86 5.63 8.65
N VAL A 166 -0.12 5.68 7.53
CA VAL A 166 0.25 4.50 6.73
C VAL A 166 1.16 3.55 7.50
N TYR A 167 1.82 3.97 8.59
CA TYR A 167 2.78 3.18 9.35
C TYR A 167 2.28 2.78 10.75
N GLU A 168 0.98 2.94 11.01
CA GLU A 168 0.35 2.51 12.27
C GLU A 168 0.63 1.02 12.51
N GLY A 169 1.16 0.68 13.69
CA GLY A 169 1.49 -0.71 14.05
C GLY A 169 2.85 -1.23 13.57
N GLU A 170 3.58 -0.58 12.66
CA GLU A 170 4.85 -1.10 12.10
C GLU A 170 5.98 -1.24 13.15
N ALA A 171 5.89 -0.53 14.27
CA ALA A 171 6.79 -0.72 15.40
C ALA A 171 6.54 -2.02 16.20
N ASN A 172 5.61 -2.88 15.75
CA ASN A 172 5.25 -4.10 16.43
C ASN A 172 6.44 -5.08 16.50
N THR A 173 6.71 -5.55 17.72
CA THR A 173 7.75 -6.53 18.02
C THR A 173 7.16 -7.86 18.47
N VAL A 174 5.83 -7.96 18.58
CA VAL A 174 5.12 -9.18 18.97
C VAL A 174 4.54 -9.86 17.74
N GLN A 175 5.13 -10.99 17.36
CA GLN A 175 4.69 -11.77 16.19
C GLN A 175 4.11 -13.10 16.61
N GLY A 176 2.89 -13.41 16.15
CA GLY A 176 2.23 -14.67 16.52
C GLY A 176 1.99 -14.84 18.02
N GLY A 177 1.94 -13.75 18.79
CA GLY A 177 1.83 -13.74 20.26
C GLY A 177 3.17 -13.93 21.00
N VAL A 178 4.29 -13.86 20.31
CA VAL A 178 5.64 -13.97 20.88
C VAL A 178 6.36 -12.64 20.77
N GLU A 179 6.84 -12.11 21.90
CA GLU A 179 7.73 -10.93 21.92
C GLU A 179 9.09 -11.31 21.33
N LEU A 180 9.47 -10.64 20.25
CA LEU A 180 10.73 -10.90 19.54
C LEU A 180 11.85 -9.96 19.99
N ALA A 181 11.55 -8.82 20.61
CA ALA A 181 12.56 -7.89 21.11
C ALA A 181 13.47 -8.61 22.13
N GLY A 182 14.78 -8.43 21.97
CA GLY A 182 15.79 -9.09 22.80
C GLY A 182 16.11 -10.55 22.41
N LEU A 183 15.38 -11.16 21.46
CA LEU A 183 15.72 -12.50 20.94
C LEU A 183 16.81 -12.46 19.86
N PHE A 184 17.01 -11.30 19.22
CA PHE A 184 17.82 -11.14 18.01
C PHE A 184 18.81 -9.97 18.10
N ASP A 185 19.33 -9.67 19.30
CA ASP A 185 20.26 -8.55 19.51
C ASP A 185 21.52 -8.65 18.63
N ASP A 186 22.02 -9.87 18.41
CA ASP A 186 23.17 -10.14 17.51
C ASP A 186 22.83 -9.95 16.02
N PHE A 187 21.55 -9.83 15.66
CA PHE A 187 21.06 -9.72 14.28
C PHE A 187 20.43 -8.36 13.97
N GLY A 188 20.81 -7.30 14.71
CA GLY A 188 20.37 -5.93 14.47
C GLY A 188 19.23 -5.45 15.39
N GLY A 189 18.87 -6.25 16.40
CA GLY A 189 17.97 -5.86 17.49
C GLY A 189 16.55 -5.50 17.02
N THR A 190 15.90 -4.60 17.78
CA THR A 190 14.52 -4.15 17.52
C THR A 190 14.30 -3.63 16.09
N ALA A 191 15.26 -2.91 15.53
CA ALA A 191 15.16 -2.41 14.16
C ALA A 191 15.02 -3.57 13.18
N ALA A 192 15.92 -4.55 13.21
CA ALA A 192 15.87 -5.70 12.32
C ALA A 192 14.57 -6.52 12.46
N ILE A 193 13.95 -6.54 13.65
CA ILE A 193 12.66 -7.19 13.86
C ILE A 193 11.56 -6.45 13.12
N THR A 194 11.43 -5.13 13.30
CA THR A 194 10.41 -4.34 12.59
C THR A 194 10.64 -4.34 11.08
N GLU A 195 11.88 -4.49 10.63
CA GLU A 195 12.24 -4.56 9.22
C GLU A 195 11.90 -5.92 8.57
N ALA A 196 11.64 -6.95 9.38
CA ALA A 196 11.39 -8.33 8.92
C ALA A 196 9.90 -8.68 8.81
N PHE A 197 9.02 -7.83 9.32
CA PHE A 197 7.58 -8.02 9.30
C PHE A 197 6.91 -6.74 8.81
N ASP A 198 5.79 -6.90 8.11
CA ASP A 198 4.94 -5.77 7.70
C ASP A 198 3.53 -6.09 8.19
N GLU A 199 2.86 -5.10 8.77
CA GLU A 199 1.62 -5.25 9.51
C GLU A 199 0.42 -4.85 8.66
N PRO A 200 -0.73 -5.53 8.75
CA PRO A 200 -1.91 -5.14 7.99
C PRO A 200 -2.51 -3.82 8.47
N LEU A 201 -3.17 -3.10 7.57
CA LEU A 201 -4.17 -2.08 7.93
C LEU A 201 -5.59 -2.64 7.78
N THR A 202 -6.50 -2.19 8.63
CA THR A 202 -7.93 -2.48 8.47
C THR A 202 -8.52 -1.65 7.33
N MET A 203 -9.63 -2.10 6.72
CA MET A 203 -10.34 -1.30 5.71
C MET A 203 -10.70 0.10 6.23
N LYS A 204 -10.97 0.24 7.53
CA LYS A 204 -11.29 1.54 8.13
C LYS A 204 -10.09 2.49 8.10
N GLU A 205 -8.90 2.01 8.46
CA GLU A 205 -7.67 2.81 8.45
C GLU A 205 -7.28 3.16 7.01
N VAL A 206 -7.32 2.18 6.10
CA VAL A 206 -7.05 2.42 4.68
C VAL A 206 -8.03 3.42 4.08
N ASN A 207 -9.32 3.29 4.36
CA ASN A 207 -10.30 4.28 3.89
C ASN A 207 -10.06 5.66 4.49
N ALA A 208 -9.60 5.77 5.74
CA ALA A 208 -9.26 7.06 6.33
C ALA A 208 -8.10 7.73 5.60
N ILE A 209 -7.07 6.96 5.23
CA ILE A 209 -5.93 7.42 4.42
C ILE A 209 -6.37 7.81 3.02
N ALA A 210 -7.06 6.93 2.29
CA ALA A 210 -7.49 7.18 0.91
C ALA A 210 -8.46 8.38 0.80
N ASN A 211 -9.36 8.54 1.77
CA ASN A 211 -10.33 9.64 1.78
C ASN A 211 -9.70 11.03 1.97
N LEU A 212 -8.41 11.14 2.33
CA LEU A 212 -7.70 12.42 2.29
C LEU A 212 -7.57 12.96 0.86
N PHE A 213 -7.61 12.06 -0.13
CA PHE A 213 -7.36 12.36 -1.53
C PHE A 213 -8.61 12.23 -2.40
N ILE A 214 -9.76 11.80 -1.86
CA ILE A 214 -11.02 11.63 -2.62
C ILE A 214 -11.90 12.86 -2.43
N VAL A 215 -12.46 13.40 -3.52
CA VAL A 215 -13.31 14.62 -3.54
C VAL A 215 -14.63 14.46 -4.27
#